data_AF-A0A7S9KSX3-F1
#
_entry.id   AF-A0A7S9KSX3-F1
#
_cell.length_a   1.000
_cell.length_b   1.000
_cell.length_c   1.000
_cell.angle_alpha   90.00
_cell.angle_beta   90.00
_cell.angle_gamma   90.00
#
_symmetry.space_group_name_H-M   'P 1'
#
loop_
_entity.id
_entity.type
_entity.pdbx_description
1 polymer ?
#
loop_
_entity_poly.entity_id
_entity_poly.type
_entity_poly.pdbx_seq_one_letter_code
_entity_poly.pdbx_strand_id
1 'polypeptide(L)'
;MSSNDTTPTESSSGSPSLQSTPPVLEYGFPKPQGDIDIEEALQRKPLRWTFQGQVQANKSRPLAAAPEDVRKMDLERAKQDLLRMQGAIGNDAKSGSKRTPN
;
A
#
# COMPACT_ATOMS: atom_id res chain seq x y z
N MET A 1 -12.53 26.75 40.52
CA MET A 1 -11.31 26.11 40.00
C MET A 1 -11.74 24.85 39.27
N SER A 2 -11.31 24.70 38.03
CA SER A 2 -11.69 23.66 37.06
C SER A 2 -11.30 22.24 37.50
N SER A 3 -12.06 21.25 37.04
CA SER A 3 -11.59 20.11 36.23
C SER A 3 -12.79 19.28 35.76
N ASN A 4 -13.10 19.33 34.46
CA ASN A 4 -14.04 18.42 33.82
C ASN A 4 -13.22 17.29 33.18
N ASP A 5 -13.28 16.10 33.78
CA ASP A 5 -13.08 14.84 33.06
C ASP A 5 -14.38 14.53 32.33
N THR A 6 -14.36 14.36 31.02
CA THR A 6 -15.55 13.95 30.27
C THR A 6 -15.16 12.86 29.28
N THR A 7 -15.25 11.64 29.80
CA THR A 7 -15.39 10.40 29.04
C THR A 7 -16.62 10.51 28.12
N PRO A 8 -16.53 10.23 26.81
CA PRO A 8 -17.71 10.19 25.96
C PRO A 8 -18.44 8.88 26.21
N THR A 9 -19.59 8.96 26.88
CA THR A 9 -20.54 7.85 27.00
C THR A 9 -21.37 7.75 25.72
N GLU A 10 -21.18 6.64 25.03
CA GLU A 10 -21.93 6.17 23.87
C GLU A 10 -23.38 5.91 24.27
N SER A 11 -24.33 6.50 23.54
CA SER A 11 -25.75 6.13 23.58
C SER A 11 -26.42 6.59 22.30
N SER A 12 -26.82 5.64 21.46
CA SER A 12 -28.01 5.82 20.65
C SER A 12 -28.66 4.47 20.38
N SER A 13 -29.73 4.26 21.13
CA SER A 13 -30.68 3.16 21.04
C SER A 13 -31.34 3.03 19.66
N GLY A 14 -31.31 1.81 19.12
CA GLY A 14 -32.33 1.14 18.31
C GLY A 14 -33.15 1.93 17.27
N SER A 15 -32.86 1.68 15.99
CA SER A 15 -33.80 1.87 14.87
C SER A 15 -34.18 0.51 14.27
N PRO A 16 -35.42 0.30 13.82
CA PRO A 16 -35.87 -1.00 13.28
C PRO A 16 -35.07 -1.35 12.02
N SER A 17 -34.73 -2.64 11.88
CA SER A 17 -34.03 -3.15 10.70
C SER A 17 -34.94 -3.08 9.47
N LEU A 18 -34.98 -1.92 8.83
CA LEU A 18 -35.35 -1.81 7.43
C LEU A 18 -34.31 -2.63 6.66
N GLN A 19 -34.70 -3.80 6.18
CA GLN A 19 -33.94 -4.51 5.15
C GLN A 19 -33.98 -3.64 3.90
N SER A 20 -33.11 -2.65 3.87
CA SER A 20 -32.82 -1.82 2.71
C SER A 20 -32.35 -2.76 1.63
N THR A 21 -33.22 -3.03 0.65
CA THR A 21 -32.75 -3.51 -0.65
C THR A 21 -31.62 -2.57 -1.06
N PRO A 22 -30.43 -3.07 -1.46
CA PRO A 22 -29.37 -2.18 -1.92
C PRO A 22 -29.98 -1.34 -3.04
N PRO A 23 -29.80 0.00 -3.03
CA PRO A 23 -30.34 0.83 -4.10
C PRO A 23 -29.87 0.18 -5.41
N VAL A 24 -30.84 -0.14 -6.28
CA VAL A 24 -30.55 -0.66 -7.61
C VAL A 24 -29.49 0.25 -8.17
N LEU A 25 -28.34 -0.35 -8.48
CA LEU A 25 -27.21 0.36 -9.02
C LEU A 25 -27.51 0.67 -10.49
N GLU A 26 -28.56 1.46 -10.73
CA GLU A 26 -28.66 2.26 -11.95
C GLU A 26 -27.51 3.25 -11.87
N TYR A 27 -26.33 2.75 -12.23
CA TYR A 27 -25.12 3.48 -12.45
C TYR A 27 -25.29 4.31 -13.72
N GLY A 28 -26.24 5.24 -13.71
CA GLY A 28 -26.17 6.42 -14.55
C GLY A 28 -25.03 7.28 -14.01
N PHE A 29 -23.79 6.80 -14.14
CA PHE A 29 -22.63 7.65 -13.96
C PHE A 29 -22.91 8.91 -14.78
N PRO A 30 -22.79 10.10 -14.18
CA PRO A 30 -23.09 11.32 -14.90
C PRO A 30 -22.26 11.30 -16.17
N LYS A 31 -22.95 11.35 -17.32
CA LYS A 31 -22.26 11.40 -18.60
C LYS A 31 -21.35 12.62 -18.54
N PRO A 32 -20.09 12.51 -19.00
CA PRO A 32 -19.21 13.66 -19.05
C PRO A 32 -19.92 14.79 -19.78
N GLN A 33 -19.79 16.02 -19.26
CA GLN A 33 -20.53 17.21 -19.73
C GLN A 33 -20.21 17.61 -21.18
N GLY A 34 -19.25 16.94 -21.83
CA GLY A 34 -18.87 17.16 -23.21
C GLY A 34 -17.87 16.12 -23.71
N ASP A 35 -17.44 16.30 -24.95
CA ASP A 35 -16.40 15.49 -25.58
C ASP A 35 -15.07 15.65 -24.84
N ILE A 36 -14.36 14.54 -24.67
CA ILE A 36 -13.06 14.54 -24.02
C ILE A 36 -12.04 15.09 -25.01
N ASP A 37 -11.40 16.21 -24.64
CA ASP A 37 -10.23 16.70 -25.37
C ASP A 37 -9.06 15.73 -25.18
N ILE A 38 -8.78 14.96 -26.24
CA ILE A 38 -7.74 13.92 -26.27
C ILE A 38 -6.36 14.54 -26.18
N GLU A 39 -6.14 15.68 -26.83
CA GLU A 39 -4.85 16.36 -26.84
C GLU A 39 -4.49 16.84 -25.43
N GLU A 40 -5.46 17.46 -24.76
CA GLU A 40 -5.30 17.85 -23.37
C GLU A 40 -5.10 16.64 -22.45
N ALA A 41 -5.84 15.54 -22.67
CA ALA A 41 -5.74 14.32 -21.86
C ALA A 41 -4.34 13.68 -21.92
N LEU A 42 -3.70 13.68 -23.08
CA LEU A 42 -2.37 13.12 -23.27
C LEU A 42 -1.26 14.03 -22.73
N GLN A 43 -1.47 15.35 -22.78
CA GLN A 43 -0.49 16.32 -22.27
C GLN A 43 -0.50 16.45 -20.74
N ARG A 44 -1.61 16.07 -20.09
CA ARG A 44 -1.71 16.08 -18.63
C ARG A 44 -0.65 15.16 -18.00
N LYS A 45 -0.04 15.65 -16.92
CA LYS A 45 0.89 14.84 -16.12
C LYS A 45 0.12 13.66 -15.52
N PRO A 46 0.63 12.43 -15.65
CA PRO A 46 -0.08 11.26 -15.16
C PRO A 46 -0.18 11.30 -13.64
N LEU A 47 -1.34 10.91 -13.11
CA LEU A 47 -1.64 10.90 -11.68
C LEU A 47 -0.79 9.86 -10.94
N ARG A 48 -0.70 10.01 -9.61
CA ARG A 48 0.15 9.17 -8.74
C ARG A 48 -0.12 7.67 -8.80
N TRP A 49 -1.33 7.25 -9.17
CA TRP A 49 -1.69 5.82 -9.27
C TRP A 49 -1.07 5.14 -10.50
N THR A 50 -0.61 5.91 -11.48
CA THR A 50 0.15 5.39 -12.63
C THR A 50 1.59 5.07 -12.24
N PHE A 51 2.25 4.21 -13.02
CA PHE A 51 3.66 3.87 -12.81
C PHE A 51 4.56 5.12 -12.84
N GLN A 52 4.41 5.95 -13.88
CA GLN A 52 5.19 7.19 -14.02
C GLN A 52 4.89 8.17 -12.88
N GLY A 53 3.62 8.30 -12.47
CA GLY A 53 3.22 9.14 -11.35
C GLY A 53 3.77 8.66 -10.01
N GLN A 54 3.84 7.35 -9.76
CA GLN A 54 4.50 6.79 -8.58
C GLN A 54 6.00 7.08 -8.58
N VAL A 55 6.69 6.84 -9.69
CA VAL A 55 8.13 7.11 -9.81
C VAL A 55 8.42 8.58 -9.56
N GLN A 56 7.62 9.49 -10.15
CA GLN A 56 7.79 10.92 -9.95
C GLN A 56 7.52 11.34 -8.50
N ALA A 57 6.48 10.80 -7.87
CA ALA A 57 6.18 11.07 -6.46
C ALA A 57 7.27 10.54 -5.51
N ASN A 58 7.89 9.41 -5.83
CA ASN A 58 9.01 8.86 -5.05
C ASN A 58 10.29 9.67 -5.22
N LYS A 59 10.53 10.24 -6.41
CA LYS A 59 11.67 11.15 -6.66
C LYS A 59 11.53 12.47 -5.90
N SER A 60 10.32 13.03 -5.82
CA SER A 60 10.08 14.29 -5.09
C SER A 60 9.98 14.09 -3.58
N ARG A 61 9.82 12.85 -3.11
CA ARG A 61 9.86 12.55 -1.69
C ARG A 61 11.27 12.88 -1.17
N PRO A 62 11.42 13.79 -0.19
CA PRO A 62 12.71 13.98 0.44
C PRO A 62 13.13 12.62 1.01
N LEU A 63 14.26 12.09 0.52
CA LEU A 63 14.88 10.96 1.21
C LEU A 63 15.09 11.46 2.63
N ALA A 64 14.50 10.78 3.61
CA ALA A 64 14.87 10.98 4.99
C ALA A 64 16.40 10.88 5.01
N ALA A 65 17.06 11.98 5.35
CA ALA A 65 18.49 12.05 5.51
C ALA A 65 18.83 11.21 6.75
N ALA A 66 18.73 9.89 6.61
CA ALA A 66 19.40 8.98 7.51
C ALA A 66 20.89 9.35 7.40
N PRO A 67 21.58 9.56 8.54
CA PRO A 67 23.01 9.82 8.51
C PRO A 67 23.67 8.71 7.68
N GLU A 68 24.58 9.09 6.78
CA GLU A 68 25.21 8.17 5.81
C GLU A 68 25.81 6.93 6.50
N ASP A 69 26.21 7.06 7.76
CA ASP A 69 26.71 5.96 8.59
C ASP A 69 25.66 4.87 8.85
N VAL A 70 24.40 5.23 9.07
CA VAL A 70 23.29 4.26 9.23
C VAL A 70 23.01 3.55 7.91
N ARG A 71 23.07 4.28 6.78
CA ARG A 71 22.89 3.68 5.44
C ARG A 71 23.98 2.65 5.12
N LYS A 72 25.24 2.92 5.50
CA LYS A 72 26.35 1.98 5.32
C LYS A 72 26.18 0.74 6.17
N MET A 73 25.80 0.89 7.44
CA MET A 73 25.52 -0.25 8.33
C MET A 73 24.36 -1.10 7.81
N ASP A 74 23.27 -0.47 7.35
CA ASP A 74 22.12 -1.19 6.78
C ASP A 74 22.50 -1.95 5.51
N LEU A 75 23.36 -1.37 4.66
CA LEU A 75 23.88 -2.03 3.46
C LEU A 75 24.76 -3.23 3.81
N GLU A 76 25.70 -3.06 4.75
CA GLU A 76 26.55 -4.17 5.20
C GLU A 76 25.72 -5.32 5.80
N ARG A 77 24.70 -4.98 6.58
CA ARG A 77 23.76 -5.96 7.14
C ARG A 77 22.97 -6.67 6.05
N ALA A 78 22.43 -5.93 5.08
CA ALA A 78 21.70 -6.51 3.95
C ALA A 78 22.59 -7.42 3.09
N LYS A 79 23.86 -7.04 2.90
CA LYS A 79 24.85 -7.88 2.20
C LYS A 79 25.08 -9.19 2.93
N GLN A 80 25.29 -9.14 4.24
CA GLN A 80 25.48 -10.36 5.05
C GLN A 80 24.25 -11.26 5.02
N ASP A 81 23.05 -10.68 5.10
CA ASP A 81 21.80 -11.43 5.07
C ASP A 81 21.59 -12.10 3.71
N LEU A 82 21.89 -11.39 2.61
CA LEU A 82 21.82 -11.95 1.26
C LEU A 82 22.81 -13.11 1.06
N LEU A 83 24.06 -12.97 1.55
CA LEU A 83 25.03 -14.06 1.54
C LEU A 83 24.54 -15.28 2.34
N ARG A 84 23.93 -15.04 3.51
CA ARG A 84 23.38 -16.08 4.36
C ARG A 84 22.22 -16.81 3.67
N MET A 85 21.32 -16.07 3.04
CA MET A 85 20.21 -16.62 2.27
C MET A 85 20.70 -17.42 1.06
N GLN A 86 21.72 -16.94 0.35
CA GLN A 86 22.31 -17.67 -0.77
C GLN A 86 22.95 -18.99 -0.32
N GLY A 87 23.58 -19.02 0.86
CA GLY A 87 24.09 -20.25 1.48
C GLY A 87 22.98 -21.21 1.95
N ALA A 88 21.82 -20.68 2.40
CA ALA A 88 20.67 -21.48 2.84
C ALA A 88 19.94 -22.16 1.67
N ILE A 89 19.74 -21.42 0.56
CA ILE A 89 19.05 -21.91 -0.65
C ILE A 89 19.75 -23.15 -1.26
N GLY A 90 21.08 -23.26 -1.13
CA GLY A 90 21.84 -24.42 -1.61
C GLY A 90 21.73 -25.68 -0.74
N ASN A 91 21.38 -25.54 0.55
CA ASN A 91 21.29 -26.65 1.50
C ASN A 91 19.87 -27.23 1.60
N ASP A 92 18.83 -26.41 1.49
CA ASP A 92 17.44 -26.85 1.54
C ASP A 92 17.03 -27.65 0.29
N ALA A 93 17.65 -27.37 -0.87
CA ALA A 93 17.45 -28.17 -2.09
C ALA A 93 18.02 -29.60 -1.99
N LYS A 94 18.91 -29.88 -1.03
CA LYS A 94 19.56 -31.19 -0.84
C LYS A 94 18.89 -32.07 0.22
N SER A 95 18.07 -31.49 1.11
CA SER A 95 17.42 -32.23 2.20
C SER A 95 16.07 -32.87 1.81
N GLY A 96 15.45 -32.43 0.71
CA GLY A 96 14.17 -32.96 0.23
C GLY A 96 14.21 -34.27 -0.59
N SER A 97 15.38 -34.86 -0.82
CA SER A 97 15.54 -36.08 -1.63
C SER A 97 15.89 -37.31 -0.77
N LYS A 98 15.09 -37.60 0.26
CA LYS A 98 15.04 -38.93 0.86
C LYS A 98 13.71 -39.58 0.48
N ARG A 99 13.73 -40.15 -0.72
CA ARG A 99 12.78 -41.16 -1.21
C ARG A 99 12.69 -42.28 -0.17
N THR A 100 11.52 -42.53 0.38
CA THR A 100 11.20 -43.81 1.03
C THR A 100 10.78 -44.80 -0.07
N PRO A 101 11.50 -45.92 -0.29
CA PRO A 101 11.01 -46.98 -1.14
C PRO A 101 10.19 -48.00 -0.34
N ASN A 102 9.08 -48.43 -0.97
CA ASN A 102 8.21 -49.58 -0.70
C ASN A 102 7.33 -49.52 0.56
#